data_AF-A0A090TFP9-F1
#
_entry.id   AF-A0A090TFP9-F1
#
_cell.length_a   1.000
_cell.length_b   1.000
_cell.length_c   1.000
_cell.angle_alpha   90.00
_cell.angle_beta   90.00
_cell.angle_gamma   90.00
#
_symmetry.space_group_name_H-M   'P 1'
#
loop_
_entity.id
_entity.type
_entity.pdbx_description
1 polymer ?
#
loop_
_entity_poly.entity_id
_entity_poly.type
_entity_poly.pdbx_seq_one_letter_code
_entity_poly.pdbx_strand_id
1 'polypeptide(L)'
;MDGAAVDELLPSGLYNQQMTLSQALHIIHRPPPNINLDDFDEGKHPAQQRLIIEELMAQNLSMLAVRSKGQQDAAIALDPVQTLKQKLLEQLPFSPTGAQARVVQEIETDLQKPIPMMRLVQGDVGSGKTLVAALAAVRAIEHGYQVAMMAPTELLAEQHAINFAGWFESMGIQVGWLSGKQKGKAKEAELARIASGEAQMVVGTMRCFRNLLSLKT
;
A
#
# COMPACT_ATOMS: atom_id res chain seq x y z
N MET A 1 -44.49 -17.14 3.55
CA MET A 1 -43.32 -18.03 3.75
C MET A 1 -42.30 -17.13 4.41
N ASP A 2 -42.48 -16.90 5.70
CA ASP A 2 -41.79 -15.84 6.43
C ASP A 2 -40.82 -16.56 7.36
N GLY A 3 -39.73 -17.07 6.76
CA GLY A 3 -38.86 -18.09 7.38
C GLY A 3 -37.53 -17.57 7.92
N ALA A 4 -37.11 -16.37 7.54
CA ALA A 4 -35.99 -15.66 8.16
C ALA A 4 -36.20 -14.18 7.91
N ALA A 5 -36.47 -13.42 8.97
CA ALA A 5 -36.39 -11.97 8.89
C ALA A 5 -34.94 -11.62 8.51
N VAL A 6 -34.75 -10.97 7.38
CA VAL A 6 -33.43 -10.45 7.01
C VAL A 6 -33.25 -9.14 7.76
N ASP A 7 -32.13 -9.02 8.49
CA ASP A 7 -31.84 -7.82 9.26
C ASP A 7 -31.65 -6.62 8.33
N GLU A 8 -32.36 -5.52 8.61
CA GLU A 8 -32.19 -4.26 7.90
C GLU A 8 -31.02 -3.49 8.53
N LEU A 9 -29.88 -3.47 7.84
CA LEU A 9 -28.64 -2.86 8.33
C LEU A 9 -28.53 -1.38 7.97
N LEU A 10 -29.19 -0.92 6.90
CA LEU A 10 -29.12 0.48 6.49
C LEU A 10 -30.09 1.33 7.31
N PRO A 11 -29.65 2.49 7.83
CA PRO A 11 -30.55 3.41 8.51
C PRO A 11 -31.63 3.90 7.56
N SER A 12 -32.84 4.13 8.07
CA SER A 12 -33.96 4.67 7.30
C SER A 12 -33.71 6.11 6.85
N GLY A 13 -34.11 6.45 5.62
CA GLY A 13 -34.03 7.82 5.09
C GLY A 13 -32.64 8.23 4.61
N LEU A 14 -31.76 7.26 4.33
CA LEU A 14 -30.43 7.48 3.78
C LEU A 14 -30.49 8.11 2.38
N TYR A 15 -31.52 7.78 1.60
CA TYR A 15 -31.77 8.35 0.27
C TYR A 15 -33.26 8.34 -0.09
N ASN A 16 -33.63 9.12 -1.11
CA ASN A 16 -35.01 9.23 -1.58
C ASN A 16 -35.53 7.88 -2.10
N GLN A 17 -36.76 7.52 -1.73
CA GLN A 17 -37.40 6.25 -2.12
C GLN A 17 -36.58 5.00 -1.71
N GLN A 18 -35.95 5.04 -0.54
CA GLN A 18 -35.20 3.90 -0.01
C GLN A 18 -36.07 2.65 0.14
N MET A 19 -35.71 1.62 -0.61
CA MET A 19 -36.30 0.28 -0.54
C MET A 19 -35.68 -0.51 0.62
N THR A 20 -36.45 -1.35 1.29
CA THR A 20 -35.92 -2.26 2.31
C THR A 20 -35.19 -3.44 1.67
N LEU A 21 -34.25 -4.06 2.40
CA LEU A 21 -33.53 -5.25 1.94
C LEU A 21 -34.50 -6.39 1.60
N SER A 22 -35.50 -6.61 2.46
CA SER A 22 -36.52 -7.64 2.21
C SER A 22 -37.32 -7.38 0.93
N GLN A 23 -37.69 -6.13 0.64
CA GLN A 23 -38.38 -5.78 -0.61
C GLN A 23 -37.49 -6.00 -1.83
N ALA A 24 -36.23 -5.56 -1.77
CA ALA A 24 -35.28 -5.70 -2.86
C ALA A 24 -35.03 -7.18 -3.19
N LEU A 25 -34.77 -8.01 -2.17
CA LEU A 25 -34.58 -9.45 -2.34
C LEU A 25 -35.82 -10.13 -2.91
N HIS A 26 -37.02 -9.78 -2.41
CA HIS A 26 -38.26 -10.34 -2.94
C HIS A 26 -38.45 -10.00 -4.42
N ILE A 27 -38.25 -8.73 -4.81
CA ILE A 27 -38.42 -8.30 -6.21
C ILE A 27 -37.42 -8.99 -7.13
N ILE A 28 -36.16 -9.15 -6.71
CA ILE A 28 -35.13 -9.82 -7.53
C ILE A 28 -35.43 -11.31 -7.71
N HIS A 29 -35.84 -12.01 -6.65
CA HIS A 29 -36.08 -13.46 -6.70
C HIS A 29 -37.48 -13.82 -7.24
N ARG A 30 -38.46 -12.93 -7.07
CA ARG A 30 -39.86 -13.11 -7.49
C ARG A 30 -40.37 -11.82 -8.14
N PRO A 31 -39.85 -11.46 -9.32
CA PRO A 31 -40.27 -10.24 -10.00
C PRO A 31 -41.75 -10.31 -10.39
N PRO A 32 -42.54 -9.25 -10.16
CA PRO A 32 -43.91 -9.17 -10.64
C PRO A 32 -43.96 -9.17 -12.18
N PRO A 33 -45.08 -9.59 -12.79
CA PRO A 33 -45.17 -9.76 -14.24
C PRO A 33 -45.02 -8.49 -15.07
N ASN A 34 -45.27 -7.32 -14.47
CA ASN A 34 -45.22 -6.01 -15.13
C ASN A 34 -43.89 -5.27 -14.90
N ILE A 35 -42.87 -5.97 -14.41
CA ILE A 35 -41.57 -5.35 -14.16
C ILE A 35 -40.89 -4.97 -15.48
N ASN A 36 -40.24 -3.81 -15.50
CA ASN A 36 -39.43 -3.40 -16.63
C ASN A 36 -38.10 -4.18 -16.61
N LEU A 37 -37.94 -5.13 -17.54
CA LEU A 37 -36.72 -5.94 -17.63
C LEU A 37 -35.52 -5.13 -18.13
N ASP A 38 -35.74 -4.11 -18.96
CA ASP A 38 -34.67 -3.23 -19.46
C ASP A 38 -33.95 -2.53 -18.29
N ASP A 39 -34.70 -2.13 -17.26
CA ASP A 39 -34.12 -1.52 -16.04
C ASP A 39 -33.24 -2.52 -15.26
N PHE A 40 -33.52 -3.82 -15.34
CA PHE A 40 -32.68 -4.85 -14.71
C PHE A 40 -31.39 -5.10 -15.49
N ASP A 41 -31.50 -5.17 -16.82
CA ASP A 41 -30.37 -5.40 -17.72
C ASP A 41 -29.38 -4.23 -17.65
N GLU A 42 -29.89 -3.01 -17.48
CA GLU A 42 -29.07 -1.80 -17.29
C GLU A 42 -28.64 -1.58 -15.83
N GLY A 43 -29.07 -2.43 -14.89
CA GLY A 43 -28.73 -2.32 -13.47
C GLY A 43 -29.39 -1.14 -12.75
N LYS A 44 -30.39 -0.48 -13.35
CA LYS A 44 -31.05 0.74 -12.86
C LYS A 44 -32.23 0.47 -11.94
N HIS A 45 -32.72 -0.76 -11.91
CA HIS A 45 -33.89 -1.08 -11.11
C HIS A 45 -33.65 -0.78 -9.61
N PRO A 46 -34.58 -0.12 -8.89
CA PRO A 46 -34.38 0.27 -7.48
C PRO A 46 -33.98 -0.88 -6.54
N ALA A 47 -34.47 -2.09 -6.81
CA ALA A 47 -34.08 -3.29 -6.06
C ALA A 47 -32.60 -3.65 -6.24
N GLN A 48 -32.04 -3.56 -7.47
CA GLN A 48 -30.62 -3.78 -7.70
C GLN A 48 -29.79 -2.64 -7.12
N GLN A 49 -30.20 -1.39 -7.34
CA GLN A 49 -29.55 -0.20 -6.79
C GLN A 49 -29.46 -0.28 -5.26
N ARG A 50 -30.52 -0.71 -4.58
CA ARG A 50 -30.52 -0.94 -3.13
C ARG A 50 -29.43 -1.93 -2.68
N LEU A 51 -29.24 -3.05 -3.39
CA LEU A 51 -28.19 -4.03 -3.08
C LEU A 51 -26.79 -3.50 -3.42
N ILE A 52 -26.64 -2.83 -4.56
CA ILE A 52 -25.38 -2.20 -4.98
C ILE A 52 -24.93 -1.17 -3.94
N ILE A 53 -25.85 -0.32 -3.47
CA ILE A 53 -25.58 0.69 -2.44
C ILE A 53 -25.11 0.02 -1.16
N GLU A 54 -25.81 -1.00 -0.66
CA GLU A 54 -25.42 -1.68 0.57
C GLU A 54 -24.03 -2.32 0.47
N GLU A 55 -23.76 -3.02 -0.63
CA GLU A 55 -22.46 -3.67 -0.85
C GLU A 55 -21.32 -2.63 -0.93
N LEU A 56 -21.49 -1.57 -1.72
CA LEU A 56 -20.49 -0.51 -1.82
C LEU A 56 -20.29 0.24 -0.50
N MET A 57 -21.35 0.47 0.26
CA MET A 57 -21.27 1.07 1.59
C MET A 57 -20.54 0.16 2.57
N ALA A 58 -20.87 -1.13 2.61
CA ALA A 58 -20.21 -2.11 3.46
C ALA A 58 -18.70 -2.18 3.14
N GLN A 59 -18.35 -2.25 1.84
CA GLN A 59 -16.96 -2.23 1.39
C GLN A 59 -16.23 -0.94 1.79
N ASN A 60 -16.85 0.22 1.58
CA ASN A 60 -16.25 1.50 1.94
C ASN A 60 -16.07 1.65 3.46
N LEU A 61 -17.06 1.27 4.25
CA LEU A 61 -16.98 1.27 5.72
C LEU A 61 -15.88 0.32 6.21
N SER A 62 -15.73 -0.85 5.60
CA SER A 62 -14.65 -1.78 5.90
C SER A 62 -13.27 -1.15 5.63
N MET A 63 -13.09 -0.50 4.47
CA MET A 63 -11.84 0.22 4.16
C MET A 63 -11.57 1.38 5.13
N LEU A 64 -12.60 2.14 5.50
CA LEU A 64 -12.48 3.23 6.48
C LEU A 64 -12.13 2.70 7.88
N ALA A 65 -12.71 1.57 8.30
CA ALA A 65 -12.39 0.94 9.56
C ALA A 65 -10.92 0.44 9.60
N VAL A 66 -10.45 -0.19 8.52
CA VAL A 66 -9.04 -0.60 8.38
C VAL A 66 -8.12 0.62 8.45
N ARG A 67 -8.46 1.69 7.74
CA ARG A 67 -7.69 2.95 7.76
C ARG A 67 -7.66 3.59 9.14
N SER A 68 -8.82 3.68 9.80
CA SER A 68 -8.94 4.26 11.14
C SER A 68 -8.12 3.47 12.15
N LYS A 69 -8.16 2.13 12.08
CA LYS A 69 -7.35 1.27 12.93
C LYS A 69 -5.85 1.52 12.73
N GLY A 70 -5.39 1.61 11.48
CA GLY A 70 -3.97 1.92 11.19
C GLY A 70 -3.53 3.33 11.62
N GLN A 71 -4.46 4.27 11.78
CA GLN A 71 -4.18 5.62 12.30
C GLN A 71 -4.13 5.69 13.84
N GLN A 72 -4.55 4.64 14.54
CA GLN A 72 -4.42 4.56 16.00
C GLN A 72 -2.99 4.22 16.42
N ASP A 73 -2.22 3.59 15.54
CA ASP A 73 -0.81 3.31 15.78
C ASP A 73 0.00 4.61 15.70
N ALA A 74 0.91 4.79 16.64
CA ALA A 74 1.85 5.92 16.61
C ALA A 74 2.99 5.62 15.61
N ALA A 75 3.36 6.59 14.80
CA ALA A 75 4.54 6.53 13.94
C ALA A 75 5.53 7.64 14.28
N ILE A 76 6.79 7.39 13.92
CA ILE A 76 7.84 8.39 14.01
C ILE A 76 7.67 9.38 12.85
N ALA A 77 7.50 10.66 13.19
CA ALA A 77 7.51 11.74 12.21
C ALA A 77 8.95 12.02 11.76
N LEU A 78 9.17 12.12 10.45
CA LEU A 78 10.46 12.41 9.84
C LEU A 78 10.48 13.86 9.34
N ASP A 79 11.25 14.72 10.01
CA ASP A 79 11.38 16.15 9.71
C ASP A 79 12.15 16.44 8.41
N PRO A 80 11.81 17.49 7.64
CA PRO A 80 12.47 17.87 6.38
C PRO A 80 14.01 17.91 6.45
N VAL A 81 14.66 17.15 5.56
CA VAL A 81 16.09 16.89 5.35
C VAL A 81 16.25 16.55 3.88
N GLN A 82 17.35 16.96 3.28
CA GLN A 82 17.52 16.97 1.82
C GLN A 82 18.90 16.45 1.38
N THR A 83 19.82 16.14 2.29
CA THR A 83 21.22 15.90 1.92
C THR A 83 21.38 14.63 1.09
N LEU A 84 20.79 13.51 1.52
CA LEU A 84 20.87 12.26 0.74
C LEU A 84 19.99 12.32 -0.51
N LYS A 85 18.84 12.99 -0.42
CA LYS A 85 17.97 13.23 -1.58
C LYS A 85 18.68 14.01 -2.69
N GLN A 86 19.36 15.10 -2.36
CA GLN A 86 20.09 15.92 -3.32
C GLN A 86 21.23 15.12 -3.96
N LYS A 87 22.04 14.43 -3.16
CA LYS A 87 23.11 13.55 -3.66
C LYS A 87 22.58 12.49 -4.62
N LEU A 88 21.47 11.84 -4.29
CA LEU A 88 20.83 10.86 -5.17
C LEU A 88 20.42 11.51 -6.49
N LEU A 89 19.77 12.67 -6.46
CA LEU A 89 19.31 13.37 -7.67
C LEU A 89 20.47 13.84 -8.56
N GLU A 90 21.57 14.30 -7.96
CA GLU A 90 22.78 14.75 -8.67
C GLU A 90 23.51 13.61 -9.39
N GLN A 91 23.41 12.38 -8.88
CA GLN A 91 24.06 11.20 -9.49
C GLN A 91 23.27 10.65 -10.69
N LEU A 92 21.98 10.93 -10.81
CA LEU A 92 21.14 10.33 -11.83
C LEU A 92 21.41 10.94 -13.22
N PRO A 93 21.51 10.13 -14.28
CA PRO A 93 21.70 10.63 -15.64
C PRO A 93 20.42 11.26 -16.24
N PHE A 94 19.37 11.40 -15.43
CA PHE A 94 18.08 11.95 -15.80
C PHE A 94 17.48 12.69 -14.60
N SER A 95 16.52 13.57 -14.85
CA SER A 95 15.76 14.24 -13.79
C SER A 95 14.40 13.56 -13.60
N PRO A 96 13.84 13.56 -12.36
CA PRO A 96 12.49 13.08 -12.14
C PRO A 96 11.48 13.86 -12.98
N THR A 97 10.44 13.18 -13.46
CA THR A 97 9.31 13.85 -14.12
C THR A 97 8.51 14.67 -13.11
N GLY A 98 7.70 15.63 -13.58
CA GLY A 98 6.81 16.39 -12.69
C GLY A 98 5.85 15.50 -11.89
N ALA A 99 5.40 14.38 -12.48
CA ALA A 99 4.56 13.41 -11.78
C ALA A 99 5.31 12.69 -10.66
N GLN A 100 6.56 12.27 -10.90
CA GLN A 100 7.41 11.65 -9.87
C GLN A 100 7.72 12.64 -8.74
N ALA A 101 8.09 13.88 -9.08
CA ALA A 101 8.38 14.93 -8.10
C ALA A 101 7.17 15.22 -7.19
N ARG A 102 5.97 15.34 -7.78
CA ARG A 102 4.72 15.50 -7.03
C ARG A 102 4.47 14.35 -6.06
N VAL A 103 4.59 13.10 -6.54
CA VAL A 103 4.36 11.92 -5.69
C VAL A 103 5.39 11.83 -4.55
N VAL A 104 6.65 12.19 -4.81
CA VAL A 104 7.69 12.25 -3.77
C VAL A 104 7.34 13.31 -2.72
N GLN A 105 6.89 14.50 -3.13
CA GLN A 105 6.47 15.54 -2.19
C GLN A 105 5.26 15.10 -1.34
N GLU A 106 4.31 14.39 -1.94
CA GLU A 106 3.18 13.83 -1.22
C GLU A 106 3.63 12.79 -0.17
N ILE A 107 4.58 11.91 -0.53
CA ILE A 107 5.21 10.96 0.42
C ILE A 107 5.93 11.71 1.54
N GLU A 108 6.74 12.71 1.22
CA GLU A 108 7.47 13.51 2.21
C GLU A 108 6.53 14.25 3.16
N THR A 109 5.37 14.70 2.67
CA THR A 109 4.32 15.32 3.48
C THR A 109 3.66 14.31 4.42
N ASP A 110 3.45 13.07 3.97
CA ASP A 110 2.87 12.02 4.80
C ASP A 110 3.87 11.53 5.86
N LEU A 111 5.16 11.40 5.53
CA LEU A 111 6.22 11.00 6.47
C LEU A 111 6.46 12.00 7.62
N GLN A 112 6.01 13.24 7.49
CA GLN A 112 6.08 14.25 8.56
C GLN A 112 4.99 14.09 9.63
N LYS A 113 3.99 13.22 9.40
CA LYS A 113 2.87 13.06 10.32
C LYS A 113 3.21 11.98 11.35
N PRO A 114 2.75 12.09 12.61
CA PRO A 114 2.94 11.07 13.64
C PRO A 114 2.00 9.85 13.48
N ILE A 115 1.55 9.58 12.25
CA ILE A 115 0.66 8.45 11.90
C ILE A 115 1.30 7.63 10.78
N PRO A 116 1.16 6.28 10.77
CA PRO A 116 1.76 5.45 9.74
C PRO A 116 1.33 5.86 8.33
N MET A 117 2.31 6.02 7.44
CA MET A 117 2.04 6.27 6.03
C MET A 117 1.61 4.97 5.34
N MET A 118 0.39 4.93 4.82
CA MET A 118 -0.12 3.88 3.93
C MET A 118 -0.49 4.49 2.57
N ARG A 119 0.39 4.32 1.58
CA ARG A 119 0.24 4.94 0.27
C ARG A 119 0.48 3.93 -0.85
N LEU A 120 -0.42 3.93 -1.83
CA LEU A 120 -0.27 3.17 -3.07
C LEU A 120 0.24 4.08 -4.18
N VAL A 121 1.46 3.83 -4.65
CA VAL A 121 2.02 4.53 -5.82
C VAL A 121 1.67 3.73 -7.06
N GLN A 122 0.79 4.26 -7.90
CA GLN A 122 0.36 3.64 -9.17
C GLN A 122 1.02 4.32 -10.37
N GLY A 123 1.32 3.54 -11.38
CA GLY A 123 1.86 4.00 -12.66
C GLY A 123 2.26 2.83 -13.55
N ASP A 124 2.34 3.05 -14.85
CA ASP A 124 2.64 2.01 -15.83
C ASP A 124 4.03 1.40 -15.65
N VAL A 125 4.28 0.25 -16.28
CA VAL A 125 5.63 -0.34 -16.32
C VAL A 125 6.60 0.68 -16.94
N GLY A 126 7.75 0.91 -16.30
CA GLY A 126 8.74 1.89 -16.76
C GLY A 126 8.52 3.34 -16.31
N SER A 127 7.40 3.66 -15.62
CA SER A 127 7.12 5.03 -15.10
C SER A 127 8.06 5.51 -13.97
N GLY A 128 9.10 4.75 -13.61
CA GLY A 128 10.09 5.14 -12.60
C GLY A 128 9.64 5.04 -11.14
N LYS A 129 8.69 4.16 -10.82
CA LYS A 129 8.26 3.89 -9.42
C LYS A 129 9.42 3.55 -8.48
N THR A 130 10.45 2.86 -9.00
CA THR A 130 11.66 2.51 -8.24
C THR A 130 12.42 3.75 -7.75
N LEU A 131 12.46 4.82 -8.56
CA LEU A 131 13.08 6.08 -8.16
C LEU A 131 12.30 6.74 -7.01
N VAL A 132 10.98 6.77 -7.11
CA VAL A 132 10.11 7.29 -6.03
C VAL A 132 10.35 6.52 -4.73
N ALA A 133 10.49 5.18 -4.80
CA ALA A 133 10.85 4.37 -3.65
C ALA A 133 12.25 4.69 -3.11
N ALA A 134 13.24 4.92 -3.97
CA ALA A 134 14.59 5.32 -3.54
C ALA A 134 14.58 6.66 -2.78
N LEU A 135 13.86 7.66 -3.31
CA LEU A 135 13.73 8.99 -2.70
C LEU A 135 13.00 8.93 -1.35
N ALA A 136 11.99 8.06 -1.23
CA ALA A 136 11.35 7.79 0.05
C ALA A 136 12.26 7.02 1.04
N ALA A 137 13.13 6.13 0.54
CA ALA A 137 14.03 5.35 1.38
C ALA A 137 15.16 6.22 1.96
N VAL A 138 15.82 7.05 1.13
CA VAL A 138 16.93 7.91 1.60
C VAL A 138 16.47 8.86 2.69
N ARG A 139 15.20 9.27 2.67
CA ARG A 139 14.57 10.07 3.70
C ARG A 139 14.60 9.42 5.08
N ALA A 140 14.22 8.14 5.17
CA ALA A 140 14.28 7.38 6.42
C ALA A 140 15.73 7.08 6.82
N ILE A 141 16.59 6.73 5.86
CA ILE A 141 18.00 6.45 6.09
C ILE A 141 18.76 7.67 6.63
N GLU A 142 18.45 8.87 6.14
CA GLU A 142 19.06 10.13 6.60
C GLU A 142 18.73 10.43 8.07
N HIS A 143 17.59 9.94 8.56
CA HIS A 143 17.19 10.00 9.96
C HIS A 143 17.74 8.83 10.81
N GLY A 144 18.56 7.96 10.22
CA GLY A 144 19.19 6.82 10.91
C GLY A 144 18.38 5.53 10.91
N TYR A 145 17.21 5.50 10.26
CA TYR A 145 16.34 4.33 10.21
C TYR A 145 16.71 3.38 9.07
N GLN A 146 16.57 2.08 9.29
CA GLN A 146 16.67 1.09 8.22
C GLN A 146 15.39 1.03 7.38
N VAL A 147 15.54 0.75 6.09
CA VAL A 147 14.42 0.58 5.15
C VAL A 147 14.36 -0.85 4.64
N ALA A 148 13.18 -1.46 4.68
CA ALA A 148 12.92 -2.76 4.06
C ALA A 148 12.12 -2.60 2.77
N MET A 149 12.66 -3.13 1.68
CA MET A 149 11.99 -3.21 0.38
C MET A 149 11.62 -4.66 0.07
N MET A 150 10.33 -4.90 -0.11
CA MET A 150 9.82 -6.22 -0.47
C MET A 150 9.53 -6.30 -1.96
N ALA A 151 9.98 -7.38 -2.60
CA ALA A 151 9.64 -7.72 -3.97
C ALA A 151 8.93 -9.09 -4.03
N PRO A 152 8.08 -9.33 -5.05
CA PRO A 152 7.25 -10.55 -5.10
C PRO A 152 8.07 -11.81 -5.42
N THR A 153 9.22 -11.68 -6.09
CA THR A 153 10.09 -12.80 -6.47
C THR A 153 11.54 -12.52 -6.08
N GLU A 154 12.34 -13.58 -5.91
CA GLU A 154 13.76 -13.44 -5.61
C GLU A 154 14.52 -12.70 -6.71
N LEU A 155 14.20 -12.97 -7.98
CA LEU A 155 14.84 -12.32 -9.13
C LEU A 155 14.58 -10.80 -9.13
N LEU A 156 13.35 -10.37 -8.85
CA LEU A 156 13.04 -8.95 -8.76
C LEU A 156 13.69 -8.30 -7.53
N ALA A 157 13.74 -9.01 -6.40
CA ALA A 157 14.45 -8.53 -5.21
C ALA A 157 15.94 -8.31 -5.50
N GLU A 158 16.58 -9.24 -6.18
CA GLU A 158 17.99 -9.15 -6.59
C GLU A 158 18.22 -7.98 -7.55
N GLN A 159 17.37 -7.82 -8.57
CA GLN A 159 17.44 -6.68 -9.49
C GLN A 159 17.29 -5.34 -8.77
N HIS A 160 16.36 -5.24 -7.81
CA HIS A 160 16.21 -4.05 -6.99
C HIS A 160 17.44 -3.82 -6.12
N ALA A 161 17.98 -4.85 -5.47
CA ALA A 161 19.18 -4.74 -4.64
C ALA A 161 20.37 -4.21 -5.43
N ILE A 162 20.62 -4.74 -6.64
CA ILE A 162 21.69 -4.28 -7.53
C ILE A 162 21.48 -2.81 -7.93
N ASN A 163 20.26 -2.45 -8.34
CA ASN A 163 19.94 -1.07 -8.74
C ASN A 163 20.12 -0.08 -7.60
N PHE A 164 19.61 -0.40 -6.40
CA PHE A 164 19.77 0.44 -5.23
C PHE A 164 21.23 0.53 -4.81
N ALA A 165 21.98 -0.57 -4.81
CA ALA A 165 23.40 -0.56 -4.45
C ALA A 165 24.19 0.41 -5.35
N GLY A 166 23.97 0.37 -6.66
CA GLY A 166 24.63 1.30 -7.59
C GLY A 166 24.25 2.77 -7.38
N TRP A 167 23.00 3.06 -7.02
CA TRP A 167 22.58 4.43 -6.68
C TRP A 167 23.09 4.90 -5.32
N PHE A 168 23.31 3.98 -4.38
CA PHE A 168 23.56 4.29 -2.97
C PHE A 168 25.04 4.24 -2.57
N GLU A 169 25.88 3.64 -3.40
CA GLU A 169 27.32 3.48 -3.17
C GLU A 169 28.04 4.81 -2.89
N SER A 170 27.81 5.83 -3.71
CA SER A 170 28.46 7.15 -3.58
C SER A 170 28.10 7.88 -2.28
N MET A 171 26.97 7.52 -1.67
CA MET A 171 26.45 8.08 -0.43
C MET A 171 26.91 7.29 0.80
N GLY A 172 27.63 6.17 0.62
CA GLY A 172 28.06 5.29 1.70
C GLY A 172 26.93 4.47 2.31
N ILE A 173 25.80 4.34 1.61
CA ILE A 173 24.63 3.59 2.07
C ILE A 173 24.80 2.13 1.59
N GLN A 174 24.77 1.20 2.54
CA GLN A 174 24.90 -0.23 2.27
C GLN A 174 23.53 -0.86 2.03
N VAL A 175 23.45 -1.64 0.94
CA VAL A 175 22.25 -2.38 0.56
C VAL A 175 22.47 -3.85 0.83
N GLY A 176 21.66 -4.41 1.72
CA GLY A 176 21.61 -5.83 2.02
C GLY A 176 20.57 -6.57 1.17
N TRP A 177 20.83 -7.84 0.87
CA TRP A 177 19.92 -8.69 0.11
C TRP A 177 19.63 -10.00 0.82
N LEU A 178 18.36 -10.19 1.18
CA LEU A 178 17.85 -11.42 1.78
C LEU A 178 17.23 -12.32 0.72
N SER A 179 17.86 -13.48 0.50
CA SER A 179 17.39 -14.52 -0.41
C SER A 179 17.14 -15.84 0.31
N GLY A 180 16.11 -16.58 -0.10
CA GLY A 180 15.82 -17.92 0.43
C GLY A 180 16.85 -18.96 0.01
N LYS A 181 17.62 -18.68 -1.05
CA LYS A 181 18.70 -19.54 -1.55
C LYS A 181 20.01 -19.40 -0.77
N GLN A 182 20.23 -18.28 -0.08
CA GLN A 182 21.41 -18.10 0.76
C GLN A 182 21.33 -19.05 1.97
N LYS A 183 22.38 -19.85 2.17
CA LYS A 183 22.47 -20.86 3.24
C LYS A 183 23.78 -20.73 4.02
N GLY A 184 23.76 -21.18 5.26
CA GLY A 184 24.94 -21.24 6.14
C GLY A 184 25.52 -19.85 6.43
N LYS A 185 26.86 -19.78 6.47
CA LYS A 185 27.62 -18.61 6.93
C LYS A 185 27.30 -17.29 6.21
N ALA A 186 27.01 -17.34 4.91
CA ALA A 186 26.69 -16.13 4.14
C ALA A 186 25.40 -15.47 4.64
N LYS A 187 24.38 -16.28 4.93
CA LYS A 187 23.11 -15.79 5.48
C LYS A 187 23.29 -15.25 6.90
N GLU A 188 24.07 -15.93 7.72
CA GLU A 188 24.38 -15.49 9.09
C GLU A 188 25.10 -14.14 9.10
N ALA A 189 26.08 -13.97 8.22
CA ALA A 189 26.80 -12.70 8.06
C ALA A 189 25.87 -11.56 7.64
N GLU A 190 25.01 -11.80 6.64
CA GLU A 190 24.06 -10.79 6.17
C GLU A 190 23.05 -10.40 7.25
N LEU A 191 22.51 -11.38 7.98
CA LEU A 191 21.63 -11.12 9.12
C LEU A 191 22.34 -10.33 10.23
N ALA A 192 23.63 -10.58 10.47
CA ALA A 192 24.42 -9.81 11.42
C ALA A 192 24.61 -8.35 10.98
N ARG A 193 24.86 -8.09 9.69
CA ARG A 193 24.94 -6.74 9.12
C ARG A 193 23.62 -5.99 9.22
N ILE A 194 22.50 -6.68 9.01
CA ILE A 194 21.17 -6.11 9.16
C ILE A 194 20.91 -5.79 10.64
N ALA A 195 21.20 -6.74 11.54
CA ALA A 195 20.98 -6.57 12.98
C ALA A 195 21.86 -5.47 13.60
N SER A 196 23.08 -5.26 13.09
CA SER A 196 23.97 -4.19 13.56
C SER A 196 23.53 -2.80 13.10
N GLY A 197 22.72 -2.71 12.03
CA GLY A 197 22.36 -1.47 11.35
C GLY A 197 23.35 -1.07 10.24
N GLU A 198 24.34 -1.92 9.94
CA GLU A 198 25.30 -1.66 8.87
C GLU A 198 24.62 -1.61 7.50
N ALA A 199 23.63 -2.48 7.25
CA ALA A 199 22.82 -2.45 6.04
C ALA A 199 21.62 -1.51 6.21
N GLN A 200 21.70 -0.27 5.76
CA GLN A 200 20.61 0.72 5.93
C GLN A 200 19.40 0.45 5.02
N MET A 201 19.60 -0.24 3.89
CA MET A 201 18.52 -0.70 3.02
C MET A 201 18.58 -2.23 2.93
N VAL A 202 17.45 -2.91 3.12
CA VAL A 202 17.35 -4.37 3.01
C VAL A 202 16.32 -4.71 1.96
N VAL A 203 16.72 -5.51 0.97
CA VAL A 203 15.84 -5.95 -0.11
C VAL A 203 15.61 -7.44 -0.03
N GLY A 204 14.36 -7.89 -0.17
CA GLY A 204 14.04 -9.31 -0.08
C GLY A 204 12.60 -9.64 -0.44
N THR A 205 12.21 -10.90 -0.27
CA THR A 205 10.81 -11.33 -0.44
C THR A 205 10.07 -11.33 0.89
N MET A 206 8.73 -11.30 0.85
CA MET A 206 7.89 -11.42 2.05
C MET A 206 8.23 -12.65 2.91
N ARG A 207 8.66 -13.76 2.28
CA ARG A 207 9.09 -14.97 3.00
C ARG A 207 10.41 -14.74 3.77
N CYS A 208 11.31 -13.94 3.23
CA CYS A 208 12.57 -13.63 3.88
C CYS A 208 12.36 -12.73 5.10
N PHE A 209 11.52 -11.70 4.97
CA PHE A 209 11.21 -10.78 6.07
C PHE A 209 10.42 -11.42 7.22
N ARG A 210 9.58 -12.44 6.94
CA ARG A 210 8.89 -13.19 8.01
C ARG A 210 9.83 -13.85 9.02
N ASN A 211 11.07 -14.16 8.63
CA ASN A 211 12.08 -14.76 9.50
C ASN A 211 13.06 -13.72 10.07
N LEU A 212 12.91 -12.44 9.73
CA LEU A 212 13.76 -11.37 10.22
C LEU A 212 13.20 -10.86 11.55
N LEU A 213 13.98 -11.02 12.62
CA LEU A 213 13.52 -10.79 14.00
C LEU A 213 13.52 -9.31 14.43
N SER A 214 14.29 -8.43 13.78
CA SER A 214 14.27 -6.99 14.07
C SER A 214 15.06 -6.19 13.02
N LEU A 215 14.48 -5.09 12.55
CA LEU A 215 15.24 -3.98 11.98
C LEU A 215 15.48 -2.97 13.10
N LYS A 216 16.62 -2.31 13.06
CA LYS A 216 16.97 -1.23 13.97
C LYS A 216 16.20 0.02 13.55
N THR A 217 15.37 0.51 14.47
CA THR A 217 14.80 1.85 14.46
C THR A 217 15.77 2.83 15.09
#